data_AF-A0AAU8RYW6-F1
#
_entry.id   AF-A0AAU8RYW6-F1
#
_cell.length_a   1.000
_cell.length_b   1.000
_cell.length_c   1.000
_cell.angle_alpha   90.00
_cell.angle_beta   90.00
_cell.angle_gamma   90.00
#
_symmetry.space_group_name_H-M   'P 1'
#
loop_
_entity.id
_entity.type
_entity.pdbx_description
1 polymer ?
#
loop_
_entity_poly.entity_id
_entity_poly.type
_entity_poly.pdbx_seq_one_letter_code
_entity_poly.pdbx_strand_id
1 'polypeptide(L)'
;MASKFRWNTSVKITKKLKMNYKWSFIIRTGGRDFFIEDLMYNLRTDDISIYEGGDEETGSLTYYFTSIHLNHLTEPLDIYDKALQLTFLANAIELLIQENKNNAYFIELERLIDVENNSPIFINQTKRPTVLDIDFTINETNKTTKRHIVSRIIELAKTEEFIRNILFIISEGMTFISMYRALDEIKYFLKSNGDNLDNLGFPKKGLINDFTHTANNYQSLGLKARHGSTGHRPPEEPMNISDAQKLLTDIIKTIFIKYYGIDIPEKKDKKFNVSDLFDK
;
A
#
# COMPACT_ATOMS: atom_id res chain seq x y z
N MET A 1 47.50 6.72 -3.08
CA MET A 1 46.59 6.96 -4.23
C MET A 1 45.20 6.55 -3.80
N ALA A 2 44.35 7.50 -3.45
CA ALA A 2 42.93 7.27 -3.15
C ALA A 2 42.12 7.87 -4.30
N SER A 3 41.48 7.02 -5.11
CA SER A 3 40.61 7.46 -6.19
C SER A 3 39.33 8.03 -5.60
N LYS A 4 39.16 9.35 -5.69
CA LYS A 4 37.86 10.01 -5.48
C LYS A 4 36.97 9.64 -6.68
N PHE A 5 36.14 8.61 -6.52
CA PHE A 5 35.01 8.39 -7.40
C PHE A 5 34.02 9.55 -7.23
N ARG A 6 34.04 10.50 -8.16
CA ARG A 6 33.00 11.52 -8.29
C ARG A 6 31.83 10.89 -9.03
N TRP A 7 30.74 10.62 -8.32
CA TRP A 7 29.45 10.36 -8.94
C TRP A 7 28.95 11.68 -9.52
N ASN A 8 29.05 11.82 -10.84
CA ASN A 8 28.54 12.99 -11.56
C ASN A 8 27.18 12.62 -12.18
N THR A 9 26.21 12.27 -11.35
CA THR A 9 24.81 12.07 -11.77
C THR A 9 24.11 13.43 -11.74
N SER A 10 24.32 14.24 -12.78
CA SER A 10 23.46 15.39 -13.01
C SER A 10 22.12 14.88 -13.51
N VAL A 11 21.20 14.61 -12.58
CA VAL A 11 19.79 14.35 -12.90
C VAL A 11 19.25 15.62 -13.55
N LYS A 12 19.23 15.66 -14.89
CA LYS A 12 18.50 16.71 -15.61
C LYS A 12 17.03 16.41 -15.43
N ILE A 13 16.43 16.98 -14.38
CA ILE A 13 14.97 17.04 -14.21
C ILE A 13 14.43 17.67 -15.49
N THR A 14 13.80 16.87 -16.34
CA THR A 14 13.35 17.30 -17.65
C THR A 14 12.37 18.46 -17.50
N LYS A 15 12.63 19.46 -18.32
CA LYS A 15 12.12 20.83 -18.28
C LYS A 15 10.61 20.88 -18.59
N LYS A 16 9.73 20.38 -17.71
CA LYS A 16 8.27 20.59 -17.87
C LYS A 16 7.36 20.47 -16.65
N LEU A 17 7.89 20.37 -15.43
CA LEU A 17 7.12 20.69 -14.22
C LEU A 17 8.02 21.56 -13.34
N LYS A 18 7.61 22.81 -13.11
CA LYS A 18 8.17 23.61 -12.02
C LYS A 18 7.64 22.99 -10.73
N MET A 19 8.22 21.86 -10.35
CA MET A 19 7.76 21.06 -9.22
C MET A 19 8.10 21.82 -7.95
N ASN A 20 7.08 22.30 -7.24
CA ASN A 20 7.20 22.87 -5.89
C ASN A 20 7.43 21.76 -4.85
N TYR A 21 8.34 20.83 -5.12
CA TYR A 21 8.69 19.75 -4.21
C TYR A 21 10.13 19.91 -3.76
N LYS A 22 10.33 19.89 -2.44
CA LYS A 22 11.65 20.00 -1.82
C LYS A 22 12.36 18.65 -1.74
N TRP A 23 11.58 17.57 -1.60
CA TRP A 23 12.08 16.23 -1.30
C TRP A 23 11.54 15.21 -2.28
N SER A 24 12.39 14.30 -2.73
CA SER A 24 12.00 13.15 -3.54
C SER A 24 12.73 11.89 -3.10
N PHE A 25 12.15 10.73 -3.35
CA PHE A 25 12.75 9.43 -3.10
C PHE A 25 12.96 8.68 -4.40
N ILE A 26 14.13 8.09 -4.60
CA ILE A 26 14.30 7.04 -5.62
C ILE A 26 13.45 5.84 -5.22
N ILE A 27 12.66 5.33 -6.16
CA ILE A 27 11.85 4.12 -5.98
C ILE A 27 12.64 2.91 -6.49
N ARG A 28 12.80 1.90 -5.64
CA ARG A 28 13.40 0.62 -6.00
C ARG A 28 12.37 -0.26 -6.69
N THR A 29 12.47 -0.38 -8.01
CA THR A 29 11.49 -1.17 -8.79
C THR A 29 11.75 -2.66 -8.70
N GLY A 30 13.00 -3.13 -8.63
CA GLY A 30 13.31 -4.55 -8.56
C GLY A 30 12.75 -5.38 -9.73
N GLY A 31 12.66 -4.79 -10.93
CA GLY A 31 12.07 -5.43 -12.12
C GLY A 31 10.54 -5.30 -12.21
N ARG A 32 9.94 -4.39 -11.42
CA ARG A 32 8.48 -4.18 -11.34
C ARG A 32 8.05 -2.86 -12.00
N ASP A 33 8.71 -2.49 -13.09
CA ASP A 33 8.56 -1.18 -13.71
C ASP A 33 7.12 -0.91 -14.16
N PHE A 34 6.43 -1.92 -14.70
CA PHE A 34 5.03 -1.80 -15.13
C PHE A 34 4.06 -1.34 -14.03
N PHE A 35 4.28 -1.74 -12.77
CA PHE A 35 3.42 -1.31 -11.65
C PHE A 35 3.66 0.16 -11.30
N ILE A 36 4.93 0.57 -11.27
CA ILE A 36 5.29 1.96 -10.99
C ILE A 36 4.89 2.88 -12.13
N GLU A 37 5.01 2.43 -13.38
CA GLU A 37 4.50 3.10 -14.56
C GLU A 37 2.99 3.29 -14.50
N ASP A 38 2.23 2.22 -14.21
CA ASP A 38 0.78 2.30 -14.07
C ASP A 38 0.38 3.33 -13.01
N LEU A 39 1.02 3.29 -11.83
CA LEU A 39 0.80 4.29 -10.80
C LEU A 39 1.19 5.69 -11.27
N MET A 40 2.34 5.89 -11.92
CA MET A 40 2.74 7.21 -12.44
C MET A 40 1.69 7.82 -13.36
N TYR A 41 1.10 7.04 -14.27
CA TYR A 41 0.09 7.54 -15.21
C TYR A 41 -1.27 7.78 -14.57
N ASN A 42 -1.63 6.94 -13.59
CA ASN A 42 -2.99 6.84 -13.06
C ASN A 42 -3.18 7.44 -11.66
N LEU A 43 -2.12 7.56 -10.87
CA LEU A 43 -2.09 8.17 -9.54
C LEU A 43 -1.96 9.69 -9.68
N ARG A 44 -3.09 10.35 -9.97
CA ARG A 44 -3.18 11.80 -10.11
C ARG A 44 -3.75 12.42 -8.84
N THR A 45 -2.94 12.38 -7.79
CA THR A 45 -3.22 13.06 -6.51
C THR A 45 -2.09 14.05 -6.24
N ASP A 46 -2.37 15.23 -5.70
CA ASP A 46 -1.27 16.12 -5.28
C ASP A 46 -0.64 15.66 -3.94
N ASP A 47 -1.29 14.70 -3.27
CA ASP A 47 -0.81 14.06 -2.05
C ASP A 47 0.32 13.05 -2.32
N ILE A 48 0.28 12.35 -3.46
CA ILE A 48 1.31 11.39 -3.89
C ILE A 48 1.57 11.60 -5.38
N SER A 49 2.81 11.92 -5.72
CA SER A 49 3.28 12.03 -7.09
C SER A 49 4.41 11.05 -7.34
N ILE A 50 4.30 10.32 -8.44
CA ILE A 50 5.39 9.52 -8.99
C ILE A 50 5.77 10.16 -10.33
N TYR A 51 7.06 10.28 -10.59
CA TYR A 51 7.56 10.79 -11.86
C TYR A 51 8.80 10.01 -12.30
N GLU A 52 9.02 10.00 -13.59
CA GLU A 52 10.21 9.41 -14.21
C GLU A 52 11.32 10.47 -14.31
N GLY A 53 12.54 10.06 -14.00
CA GLY A 53 13.76 10.77 -14.38
C GLY A 53 14.74 9.79 -15.02
N GLY A 54 15.43 10.24 -16.05
CA GLY A 54 16.41 9.42 -16.76
C GLY A 54 17.78 10.08 -16.71
N ASP A 55 18.81 9.24 -16.76
CA ASP A 55 20.10 9.65 -17.30
C ASP A 55 20.05 9.35 -18.81
N GLU A 56 20.02 10.42 -19.62
CA GLU A 56 19.99 10.33 -21.09
C GLU A 56 21.18 9.53 -21.63
N GLU A 57 22.30 9.46 -20.89
CA GLU A 57 23.52 8.77 -21.32
C GLU A 57 23.45 7.26 -21.09
N THR A 58 22.78 6.79 -20.04
CA THR A 58 22.66 5.36 -19.72
C THR A 58 21.38 4.74 -20.26
N GLY A 59 20.38 5.56 -20.58
CA GLY A 59 19.04 5.10 -20.96
C GLY A 59 18.29 4.39 -19.83
N SER A 60 18.80 4.45 -18.59
CA SER A 60 18.17 3.80 -17.44
C SER A 60 17.05 4.66 -16.88
N LEU A 61 15.82 4.13 -16.89
CA LEU A 61 14.66 4.74 -16.25
C LEU A 61 14.80 4.68 -14.73
N THR A 62 14.67 5.82 -14.07
CA THR A 62 14.60 5.91 -12.61
C THR A 62 13.28 6.55 -12.21
N TYR A 63 12.52 5.89 -11.36
CA TYR A 63 11.28 6.46 -10.84
C TYR A 63 11.52 7.15 -9.51
N TYR A 64 10.82 8.25 -9.31
CA TYR A 64 10.89 9.08 -8.12
C TYR A 64 9.50 9.20 -7.49
N PHE A 65 9.44 9.13 -6.16
CA PHE A 65 8.27 9.44 -5.36
C PHE A 65 8.46 10.81 -4.72
N THR A 66 7.41 11.63 -4.70
CA THR A 66 7.38 12.89 -3.97
C THR A 66 5.96 13.22 -3.48
N SER A 67 5.85 14.20 -2.59
CA SER A 67 4.60 14.63 -2.00
C SER A 67 4.72 16.04 -1.42
N ILE A 68 3.64 16.83 -1.50
CA ILE A 68 3.60 18.15 -0.86
C ILE A 68 3.70 18.05 0.67
N HIS A 69 3.30 16.92 1.24
CA HIS A 69 3.33 16.64 2.69
C HIS A 69 4.76 16.60 3.24
N LEU A 70 5.77 16.51 2.37
CA LEU A 70 7.17 16.50 2.79
C LEU A 70 7.76 17.91 2.89
N ASN A 71 7.20 18.89 2.18
CA ASN A 71 7.85 20.18 1.95
C ASN A 71 8.16 20.99 3.21
N HIS A 72 7.32 20.89 4.23
CA HIS A 72 7.49 21.60 5.50
C HIS A 72 8.46 20.88 6.45
N LEU A 73 8.80 19.61 6.16
CA LEU A 73 9.70 18.83 6.98
C LEU A 73 11.17 19.16 6.66
N THR A 74 12.01 19.02 7.67
CA THR A 74 13.44 19.35 7.60
C THR A 74 14.33 18.20 8.05
N GLU A 75 13.90 17.42 9.03
CA GLU A 75 14.62 16.25 9.52
C GLU A 75 14.46 15.05 8.57
N PRO A 76 15.57 14.46 8.06
CA PRO A 76 15.50 13.35 7.10
C PRO A 76 14.67 12.14 7.56
N LEU A 77 14.71 11.81 8.85
CA LEU A 77 13.96 10.68 9.41
C LEU A 77 12.45 10.94 9.37
N ASP A 78 12.03 12.16 9.72
CA ASP A 78 10.61 12.55 9.66
C ASP A 78 10.10 12.57 8.22
N ILE A 79 10.93 13.03 7.28
CA ILE A 79 10.64 13.01 5.84
C ILE A 79 10.44 11.57 5.35
N TYR A 80 11.33 10.65 5.76
CA TYR A 80 11.22 9.23 5.42
C TYR A 80 9.96 8.59 6.01
N ASP A 81 9.69 8.82 7.30
CA ASP A 81 8.53 8.24 7.96
C ASP A 81 7.23 8.76 7.35
N LYS A 82 7.14 10.05 7.01
CA LYS A 82 5.96 10.61 6.32
C LYS A 82 5.80 10.04 4.91
N ALA A 83 6.89 9.93 4.16
CA ALA A 83 6.87 9.33 2.82
C ALA A 83 6.44 7.85 2.86
N LEU A 84 6.97 7.08 3.82
CA LEU A 84 6.63 5.68 3.99
C LEU A 84 5.14 5.50 4.32
N GLN A 85 4.58 6.32 5.21
CA GLN A 85 3.14 6.32 5.52
C GLN A 85 2.26 6.63 4.30
N LEU A 86 2.68 7.53 3.42
CA LEU A 86 1.97 7.79 2.16
C LEU A 86 2.04 6.58 1.22
N THR A 87 3.20 5.94 1.08
CA THR A 87 3.33 4.73 0.26
C THR A 87 2.48 3.57 0.78
N PHE A 88 2.28 3.47 2.10
CA PHE A 88 1.42 2.44 2.71
C PHE A 88 -0.01 2.47 2.17
N LEU A 89 -0.57 3.67 1.89
CA LEU A 89 -1.90 3.79 1.31
C LEU A 89 -1.96 3.17 -0.10
N ALA A 90 -1.00 3.49 -0.96
CA ALA A 90 -0.92 2.93 -2.31
C ALA A 90 -0.67 1.41 -2.30
N ASN A 91 0.25 0.95 -1.44
CA ASN A 91 0.59 -0.45 -1.26
C ASN A 91 -0.59 -1.29 -0.76
N ALA A 92 -1.39 -0.76 0.14
CA ALA A 92 -2.61 -1.42 0.62
C ALA A 92 -3.66 -1.56 -0.47
N ILE A 93 -3.81 -0.56 -1.33
CA ILE A 93 -4.74 -0.62 -2.46
C ILE A 93 -4.31 -1.71 -3.46
N GLU A 94 -3.01 -1.82 -3.74
CA GLU A 94 -2.48 -2.90 -4.59
C GLU A 94 -2.80 -4.29 -4.01
N LEU A 95 -2.68 -4.47 -2.69
CA LEU A 95 -3.10 -5.71 -2.02
C LEU A 95 -4.58 -6.01 -2.21
N LEU A 96 -5.46 -5.01 -2.17
CA LEU A 96 -6.90 -5.20 -2.39
C LEU A 96 -7.23 -5.51 -3.85
N ILE A 97 -6.44 -5.04 -4.80
CA ILE A 97 -6.64 -5.29 -6.23
C ILE A 97 -6.20 -6.70 -6.61
N GLN A 98 -5.07 -7.18 -6.09
CA GLN A 98 -4.49 -8.46 -6.50
C GLN A 98 -5.29 -9.65 -5.95
N GLU A 99 -5.60 -10.64 -6.77
CA GLU A 99 -6.21 -11.91 -6.34
C GLU A 99 -5.26 -12.61 -5.35
N ASN A 100 -4.03 -12.89 -5.81
CA ASN A 100 -2.97 -13.48 -5.01
C ASN A 100 -2.07 -12.39 -4.42
N LYS A 101 -2.09 -12.29 -3.09
CA LYS A 101 -1.37 -11.24 -2.36
C LYS A 101 0.15 -11.36 -2.46
N ASN A 102 0.69 -12.53 -2.84
CA ASN A 102 2.12 -12.70 -3.09
C ASN A 102 2.60 -12.02 -4.39
N ASN A 103 1.67 -11.72 -5.30
CA ASN A 103 1.94 -11.01 -6.55
C ASN A 103 1.76 -9.49 -6.41
N ALA A 104 1.44 -9.00 -5.21
CA ALA A 104 1.35 -7.57 -4.95
C ALA A 104 2.72 -6.93 -5.05
N TYR A 105 2.75 -5.76 -5.67
CA TYR A 105 3.93 -4.93 -5.80
C TYR A 105 3.88 -3.77 -4.82
N PHE A 106 5.03 -3.39 -4.29
CA PHE A 106 5.11 -2.32 -3.30
C PHE A 106 6.05 -1.23 -3.77
N ILE A 107 5.67 0.02 -3.49
CA ILE A 107 6.57 1.15 -3.58
C ILE A 107 7.59 0.99 -2.46
N GLU A 108 8.84 0.80 -2.83
CA GLU A 108 9.97 0.69 -1.91
C GLU A 108 10.87 1.92 -2.07
N LEU A 109 10.92 2.76 -1.03
CA LEU A 109 11.76 3.95 -1.01
C LEU A 109 13.22 3.55 -0.77
N GLU A 110 14.13 4.01 -1.63
CA GLU A 110 15.56 3.73 -1.53
C GLU A 110 16.35 4.90 -0.95
N ARG A 111 16.40 6.02 -1.66
CA ARG A 111 17.28 7.14 -1.31
C ARG A 111 16.51 8.46 -1.33
N LEU A 112 16.62 9.23 -0.26
CA LEU A 112 16.11 10.61 -0.20
C LEU A 112 17.02 11.53 -1.02
N ILE A 113 16.40 12.42 -1.79
CA ILE A 113 17.04 13.45 -2.60
C ILE A 113 16.50 14.81 -2.15
N ASP A 114 17.41 15.70 -1.79
CA ASP A 114 17.14 17.14 -1.74
C ASP A 114 17.07 17.64 -3.18
N VAL A 115 15.87 18.01 -3.62
CA VAL A 115 15.62 18.40 -5.02
C VAL A 115 16.27 19.74 -5.35
N GLU A 116 16.29 20.67 -4.39
CA GLU A 116 16.85 22.01 -4.59
C GLU A 116 18.38 21.96 -4.71
N ASN A 117 19.02 21.19 -3.83
CA ASN A 117 20.47 21.04 -3.81
C ASN A 117 20.98 19.90 -4.71
N ASN A 118 20.08 19.15 -5.33
CA ASN A 118 20.36 17.92 -6.10
C ASN A 118 21.33 16.99 -5.35
N SER A 119 21.08 16.79 -4.05
CA SER A 119 21.99 16.08 -3.16
C SER A 119 21.34 14.84 -2.55
N PRO A 120 21.99 13.66 -2.61
CA PRO A 120 21.50 12.47 -1.96
C PRO A 120 21.70 12.52 -0.45
N ILE A 121 20.68 12.11 0.30
CA ILE A 121 20.70 11.95 1.75
C ILE A 121 20.54 10.47 2.08
N PHE A 122 21.49 9.93 2.83
CA PHE A 122 21.45 8.54 3.28
C PHE A 122 20.69 8.44 4.61
N ILE A 123 19.68 7.58 4.62
CA ILE A 123 18.84 7.36 5.79
C ILE A 123 19.06 5.93 6.27
N ASN A 124 19.43 5.78 7.54
CA ASN A 124 19.55 4.48 8.19
C ASN A 124 18.37 4.25 9.13
N GLN A 125 17.19 4.03 8.55
CA GLN A 125 15.95 3.76 9.29
C GLN A 125 15.74 2.25 9.43
N THR A 126 15.65 1.75 10.65
CA THR A 126 15.29 0.33 10.91
C THR A 126 13.87 0.17 11.44
N LYS A 127 13.25 1.26 11.90
CA LYS A 127 11.91 1.25 12.47
C LYS A 127 10.89 1.69 11.43
N ARG A 128 9.72 1.07 11.47
CA ARG A 128 8.59 1.45 10.63
C ARG A 128 7.57 2.24 11.44
N PRO A 129 6.84 3.18 10.81
CA PRO A 129 5.74 3.90 11.43
C PRO A 129 4.70 2.93 12.00
N THR A 130 4.35 3.11 13.27
CA THR A 130 3.32 2.29 13.95
C THR A 130 1.97 3.00 14.04
N VAL A 131 1.91 4.27 13.65
CA VAL A 131 0.72 5.11 13.64
C VAL A 131 0.69 5.85 12.30
N LEU A 132 -0.51 5.98 11.73
CA LEU A 132 -0.73 6.83 10.58
C LEU A 132 -1.02 8.26 11.05
N ASP A 133 -0.11 9.17 10.73
CA ASP A 133 -0.18 10.59 10.97
C ASP A 133 0.09 11.28 9.63
N ILE A 134 -0.94 11.67 8.89
CA ILE A 134 -0.82 12.43 7.64
C ILE A 134 -1.80 13.59 7.72
N ASP A 135 -1.29 14.81 7.63
CA ASP A 135 -2.13 16.01 7.61
C ASP A 135 -2.64 16.30 6.20
N PHE A 136 -3.79 15.70 5.86
CA PHE A 136 -4.43 15.92 4.56
C PHE A 136 -5.00 17.33 4.37
N THR A 137 -5.01 18.20 5.40
CA THR A 137 -5.45 19.60 5.26
C THR A 137 -4.45 20.46 4.49
N ILE A 138 -3.19 20.01 4.38
CA ILE A 138 -2.16 20.66 3.55
C ILE A 138 -2.57 20.69 2.06
N ASN A 139 -3.43 19.76 1.64
CA ASN A 139 -3.92 19.65 0.27
C ASN A 139 -5.45 19.57 0.19
N GLU A 140 -6.17 20.68 0.22
CA GLU A 140 -7.63 20.65 0.11
C GLU A 140 -8.17 20.39 -1.32
N THR A 141 -7.35 19.92 -2.28
CA THR A 141 -7.71 19.96 -3.70
C THR A 141 -9.03 19.29 -4.07
N ASN A 142 -9.71 19.97 -5.01
CA ASN A 142 -11.05 19.68 -5.50
C ASN A 142 -11.22 18.25 -6.04
N LYS A 143 -12.38 17.66 -5.71
CA LYS A 143 -12.90 16.40 -6.28
C LYS A 143 -12.83 16.46 -7.80
N THR A 144 -12.04 15.61 -8.44
CA THR A 144 -12.08 15.48 -9.92
C THR A 144 -12.86 14.22 -10.29
N THR A 145 -13.67 14.32 -11.35
CA THR A 145 -14.76 13.39 -11.64
C THR A 145 -14.37 12.12 -12.39
N LYS A 146 -13.10 11.97 -12.80
CA LYS A 146 -12.60 10.78 -13.54
C LYS A 146 -11.20 10.38 -13.09
N ARG A 147 -11.09 9.85 -11.87
CA ARG A 147 -9.83 9.35 -11.32
C ARG A 147 -9.77 7.83 -11.32
N HIS A 148 -8.59 7.29 -11.58
CA HIS A 148 -8.25 5.88 -11.41
C HIS A 148 -8.66 5.40 -10.01
N ILE A 149 -8.94 4.10 -9.86
CA ILE A 149 -9.40 3.53 -8.60
C ILE A 149 -8.47 3.85 -7.42
N VAL A 150 -7.15 3.79 -7.64
CA VAL A 150 -6.15 4.09 -6.60
C VAL A 150 -6.28 5.54 -6.12
N SER A 151 -6.38 6.49 -7.05
CA SER A 151 -6.56 7.91 -6.72
C SER A 151 -7.88 8.16 -5.96
N ARG A 152 -8.98 7.52 -6.38
CA ARG A 152 -10.29 7.65 -5.71
C ARG A 152 -10.24 7.13 -4.27
N ILE A 153 -9.55 6.02 -4.02
CA ILE A 153 -9.43 5.46 -2.67
C ILE A 153 -8.55 6.35 -1.79
N ILE A 154 -7.44 6.89 -2.32
CA ILE A 154 -6.60 7.85 -1.59
C ILE A 154 -7.40 9.11 -1.23
N GLU A 155 -8.20 9.64 -2.15
CA GLU A 155 -9.12 10.75 -1.84
C GLU A 155 -10.10 10.42 -0.71
N LEU A 156 -10.73 9.24 -0.74
CA LEU A 156 -11.60 8.84 0.35
C LEU A 156 -10.84 8.78 1.68
N ALA A 157 -9.61 8.25 1.67
CA ALA A 157 -8.78 8.18 2.86
C ALA A 157 -8.53 9.58 3.47
N LYS A 158 -8.53 10.66 2.70
CA LYS A 158 -8.38 12.03 3.25
C LYS A 158 -9.47 12.38 4.26
N THR A 159 -10.69 11.93 4.00
CA THR A 159 -11.90 12.30 4.76
C THR A 159 -12.45 11.17 5.62
N GLU A 160 -12.21 9.92 5.25
CA GLU A 160 -12.80 8.73 5.86
C GLU A 160 -11.78 8.01 6.74
N GLU A 161 -11.93 8.14 8.06
CA GLU A 161 -11.02 7.53 9.04
C GLU A 161 -10.96 6.01 8.92
N PHE A 162 -12.11 5.36 8.77
CA PHE A 162 -12.19 3.92 8.57
C PHE A 162 -11.36 3.45 7.38
N ILE A 163 -11.42 4.18 6.25
CA ILE A 163 -10.65 3.85 5.05
C ILE A 163 -9.15 3.98 5.33
N ARG A 164 -8.70 5.06 5.98
CA ARG A 164 -7.30 5.22 6.38
C ARG A 164 -6.82 4.07 7.26
N ASN A 165 -7.60 3.73 8.28
CA ASN A 165 -7.24 2.70 9.25
C ASN A 165 -7.10 1.34 8.58
N ILE A 166 -8.06 0.95 7.75
CA ILE A 166 -8.01 -0.33 7.02
C ILE A 166 -6.80 -0.38 6.10
N LEU A 167 -6.56 0.67 5.30
CA LEU A 167 -5.41 0.70 4.40
C LEU A 167 -4.09 0.61 5.19
N PHE A 168 -3.96 1.38 6.27
CA PHE A 168 -2.76 1.33 7.11
C PHE A 168 -2.54 -0.05 7.72
N ILE A 169 -3.58 -0.67 8.30
CA ILE A 169 -3.51 -1.99 8.94
C ILE A 169 -3.00 -3.08 7.97
N ILE A 170 -3.42 -3.05 6.71
CA ILE A 170 -3.06 -4.09 5.73
C ILE A 170 -1.85 -3.74 4.86
N SER A 171 -1.34 -2.50 4.93
CA SER A 171 -0.32 -1.96 4.02
C SER A 171 0.99 -2.73 3.97
N GLU A 172 1.33 -3.42 5.05
CA GLU A 172 2.55 -4.23 5.16
C GLU A 172 2.32 -5.71 4.82
N GLY A 173 1.10 -6.05 4.40
CA GLY A 173 0.70 -7.39 4.05
C GLY A 173 -0.51 -7.88 4.85
N MET A 174 -1.23 -8.83 4.24
CA MET A 174 -2.40 -9.47 4.84
C MET A 174 -2.01 -10.77 5.55
N THR A 175 -1.46 -10.64 6.75
CA THR A 175 -1.16 -11.73 7.68
C THR A 175 -2.37 -12.01 8.58
N PHE A 176 -2.42 -13.16 9.26
CA PHE A 176 -3.52 -13.41 10.22
C PHE A 176 -3.68 -12.29 11.26
N ILE A 177 -2.57 -11.71 11.74
CA ILE A 177 -2.59 -10.64 12.74
C ILE A 177 -3.17 -9.35 12.14
N SER A 178 -2.66 -8.89 11.00
CA SER A 178 -3.18 -7.66 10.36
C SER A 178 -4.61 -7.85 9.89
N MET A 179 -4.95 -9.01 9.35
CA MET A 179 -6.31 -9.33 8.94
C MET A 179 -7.30 -9.36 10.10
N TYR A 180 -6.90 -9.87 11.26
CA TYR A 180 -7.75 -9.85 12.44
C TYR A 180 -7.99 -8.42 12.92
N ARG A 181 -6.94 -7.59 12.96
CA ARG A 181 -7.07 -6.16 13.31
C ARG A 181 -8.00 -5.43 12.34
N ALA A 182 -7.88 -5.68 11.05
CA ALA A 182 -8.78 -5.12 10.04
C ALA A 182 -10.23 -5.60 10.24
N LEU A 183 -10.44 -6.85 10.63
CA LEU A 183 -11.77 -7.36 10.96
C LEU A 183 -12.37 -6.67 12.20
N ASP A 184 -11.56 -6.41 13.23
CA ASP A 184 -12.00 -5.66 14.42
C ASP A 184 -12.41 -4.23 14.03
N GLU A 185 -11.62 -3.56 13.18
CA GLU A 185 -11.93 -2.22 12.65
C GLU A 185 -13.22 -2.21 11.81
N ILE A 186 -13.40 -3.21 10.95
CA ILE A 186 -14.64 -3.41 10.16
C ILE A 186 -15.86 -3.55 11.09
N LYS A 187 -15.77 -4.38 12.13
CA LYS A 187 -16.88 -4.58 13.08
C LYS A 187 -17.22 -3.29 13.80
N TYR A 188 -16.21 -2.51 14.19
CA TYR A 188 -16.39 -1.21 14.82
C TYR A 188 -17.08 -0.21 13.88
N PHE A 189 -16.63 -0.11 12.63
CA PHE A 189 -17.24 0.73 11.61
C PHE A 189 -18.70 0.37 11.34
N LEU A 190 -19.00 -0.91 11.12
CA LEU A 190 -20.36 -1.38 10.87
C LEU A 190 -21.28 -1.07 12.05
N LYS A 191 -20.85 -1.37 13.28
CA LYS A 191 -21.61 -1.08 14.49
C LYS A 191 -21.94 0.41 14.61
N SER A 192 -20.96 1.28 14.33
CA SER A 192 -21.14 2.74 14.38
C SER A 192 -22.13 3.26 13.34
N ASN A 193 -22.33 2.51 12.24
CA ASN A 193 -23.31 2.78 11.20
C ASN A 193 -24.64 2.03 11.40
N GLY A 194 -24.87 1.41 12.56
CA GLY A 194 -26.09 0.64 12.83
C GLY A 194 -26.20 -0.65 12.02
N ASP A 195 -25.08 -1.18 11.55
CA ASP A 195 -24.98 -2.36 10.68
C ASP A 195 -24.14 -3.48 11.31
N ASN A 196 -24.05 -4.62 10.66
CA ASN A 196 -23.22 -5.75 11.08
C ASN A 196 -22.78 -6.61 9.90
N LEU A 197 -21.91 -7.60 10.16
CA LEU A 197 -21.39 -8.49 9.11
C LEU A 197 -22.49 -9.35 8.44
N ASP A 198 -23.56 -9.72 9.16
CA ASP A 198 -24.64 -10.55 8.62
C ASP A 198 -25.42 -9.81 7.53
N ASN A 199 -25.56 -8.49 7.69
CA ASN A 199 -26.25 -7.60 6.75
C ASN A 199 -25.43 -7.24 5.50
N LEU A 200 -24.18 -7.70 5.40
CA LEU A 200 -23.37 -7.52 4.20
C LEU A 200 -23.66 -8.57 3.12
N GLY A 201 -24.56 -9.52 3.37
CA GLY A 201 -24.93 -10.57 2.41
C GLY A 201 -23.88 -11.67 2.28
N PHE A 202 -22.95 -11.80 3.23
CA PHE A 202 -21.99 -12.90 3.27
C PHE A 202 -22.67 -14.18 3.74
N PRO A 203 -22.74 -15.24 2.91
CA PRO A 203 -23.58 -16.40 3.19
C PRO A 203 -23.05 -17.34 4.28
N LYS A 204 -21.92 -17.06 4.94
CA LYS A 204 -21.26 -18.05 5.81
C LYS A 204 -20.67 -17.42 7.08
N LYS A 205 -21.51 -17.29 8.12
CA LYS A 205 -21.05 -17.08 9.52
C LYS A 205 -19.92 -18.05 9.91
N GLY A 206 -19.95 -19.26 9.36
CA GLY A 206 -18.89 -20.27 9.52
C GLY A 206 -17.50 -19.76 9.14
N LEU A 207 -17.33 -19.11 7.99
CA LEU A 207 -16.01 -18.68 7.53
C LEU A 207 -15.35 -17.64 8.43
N ILE A 208 -16.12 -16.70 8.97
CA ILE A 208 -15.61 -15.73 9.95
C ILE A 208 -15.19 -16.44 11.24
N ASN A 209 -15.98 -17.42 11.69
CA ASN A 209 -15.64 -18.22 12.85
C ASN A 209 -14.36 -19.04 12.61
N ASP A 210 -14.24 -19.70 11.47
CA ASP A 210 -13.06 -20.50 11.10
C ASP A 210 -11.81 -19.64 11.00
N PHE A 211 -11.92 -18.45 10.39
CA PHE A 211 -10.85 -17.46 10.35
C PHE A 211 -10.44 -17.02 11.76
N THR A 212 -11.38 -16.55 12.58
CA THR A 212 -11.06 -16.03 13.92
C THR A 212 -10.55 -17.11 14.86
N HIS A 213 -11.06 -18.34 14.76
CA HIS A 213 -10.59 -19.48 15.52
C HIS A 213 -9.15 -19.85 15.13
N THR A 214 -8.86 -19.88 13.82
CA THR A 214 -7.50 -20.13 13.30
C THR A 214 -6.54 -19.03 13.72
N ALA A 215 -6.88 -17.76 13.49
CA ALA A 215 -6.03 -16.60 13.78
C ALA A 215 -5.67 -16.47 15.26
N ASN A 216 -6.54 -16.90 16.17
CA ASN A 216 -6.34 -16.83 17.61
C ASN A 216 -5.66 -18.08 18.20
N ASN A 217 -5.45 -19.15 17.43
CA ASN A 217 -4.93 -20.41 17.97
C ASN A 217 -3.42 -20.58 17.72
N TYR A 218 -2.64 -20.52 18.80
CA TYR A 218 -1.19 -20.73 18.76
C TYR A 218 -0.78 -22.13 18.29
N GLN A 219 -1.55 -23.17 18.62
CA GLN A 219 -1.23 -24.54 18.18
C GLN A 219 -1.43 -24.71 16.66
N SER A 220 -2.27 -23.88 16.04
CA SER A 220 -2.46 -23.86 14.58
C SER A 220 -1.41 -23.02 13.83
N LEU A 221 -1.05 -21.84 14.37
CA LEU A 221 -0.25 -20.85 13.62
C LEU A 221 1.14 -20.54 14.23
N GLY A 222 1.44 -21.02 15.44
CA GLY A 222 2.65 -20.66 16.18
C GLY A 222 2.80 -19.15 16.36
N LEU A 223 3.97 -18.61 16.06
CA LEU A 223 4.28 -17.18 16.17
C LEU A 223 3.43 -16.27 15.26
N LYS A 224 2.71 -16.84 14.29
CA LYS A 224 1.80 -16.09 13.41
C LYS A 224 0.40 -15.94 14.00
N ALA A 225 0.10 -16.61 15.12
CA ALA A 225 -1.15 -16.41 15.85
C ALA A 225 -1.19 -15.04 16.53
N ARG A 226 -2.39 -14.50 16.71
CA ARG A 226 -2.62 -13.25 17.47
C ARG A 226 -2.32 -13.43 18.96
N HIS A 227 -2.61 -14.61 19.50
CA HIS A 227 -2.46 -14.93 20.91
C HIS A 227 -1.50 -16.11 21.10
N GLY A 228 -0.88 -16.17 22.28
CA GLY A 228 -0.17 -17.37 22.72
C GLY A 228 -1.12 -18.51 23.09
N SER A 229 -0.67 -19.46 23.91
CA SER A 229 -1.51 -20.57 24.36
C SER A 229 -2.70 -20.07 25.20
N THR A 230 -3.92 -20.18 24.67
CA THR A 230 -5.16 -19.79 25.37
C THR A 230 -5.92 -20.98 25.98
N GLY A 231 -5.41 -22.21 25.82
CA GLY A 231 -6.10 -23.44 26.23
C GLY A 231 -7.25 -23.89 25.32
N HIS A 232 -7.53 -23.14 24.25
CA HIS A 232 -8.53 -23.54 23.25
C HIS A 232 -8.00 -24.65 22.34
N ARG A 233 -8.84 -25.66 22.07
CA ARG A 233 -8.52 -26.72 21.11
C ARG A 233 -8.34 -26.10 19.71
N PRO A 234 -7.32 -26.50 18.94
CA PRO A 234 -7.14 -25.99 17.58
C PRO A 234 -8.31 -26.43 16.69
N PRO A 235 -8.69 -25.61 15.69
CA PRO A 235 -9.61 -26.06 14.65
C PRO A 235 -9.07 -27.33 13.99
N GLU A 236 -9.99 -28.27 13.68
CA GLU A 236 -9.63 -29.52 12.99
C GLU A 236 -9.11 -29.24 11.58
N GLU A 237 -9.69 -28.23 10.93
CA GLU A 237 -9.25 -27.71 9.63
C GLU A 237 -8.94 -26.20 9.79
N PRO A 238 -7.70 -25.84 10.15
CA PRO A 238 -7.30 -24.44 10.19
C PRO A 238 -7.44 -23.79 8.81
N MET A 239 -8.04 -22.60 8.75
CA MET A 239 -8.16 -21.84 7.52
C MET A 239 -6.76 -21.49 6.98
N ASN A 240 -6.50 -21.76 5.70
CA ASN A 240 -5.22 -21.38 5.10
C ASN A 240 -5.16 -19.85 4.85
N ILE A 241 -3.94 -19.33 4.69
CA ILE A 241 -3.73 -17.88 4.55
C ILE A 241 -4.40 -17.29 3.30
N SER A 242 -4.47 -18.03 2.19
CA SER A 242 -5.06 -17.55 0.94
C SER A 242 -6.58 -17.39 1.08
N ASP A 243 -7.24 -18.36 1.70
CA ASP A 243 -8.68 -18.30 1.98
C ASP A 243 -9.01 -17.16 2.94
N ALA A 244 -8.18 -16.96 3.97
CA ALA A 244 -8.32 -15.84 4.89
C ALA A 244 -8.14 -14.48 4.20
N GLN A 245 -7.13 -14.36 3.33
CA GLN A 245 -6.88 -13.16 2.51
C GLN A 245 -8.04 -12.85 1.58
N LYS A 246 -8.56 -13.87 0.90
CA LYS A 246 -9.74 -13.74 0.03
C LYS A 246 -10.97 -13.31 0.83
N LEU A 247 -11.27 -14.00 1.93
CA LEU A 247 -12.39 -13.68 2.81
C LEU A 247 -12.35 -12.21 3.25
N LEU A 248 -11.21 -11.74 3.76
CA LEU A 248 -11.11 -10.36 4.23
C LEU A 248 -11.17 -9.35 3.07
N THR A 249 -10.53 -9.65 1.93
CA THR A 249 -10.60 -8.80 0.74
C THR A 249 -12.05 -8.64 0.28
N ASP A 250 -12.80 -9.73 0.21
CA ASP A 250 -14.21 -9.73 -0.20
C ASP A 250 -15.03 -8.83 0.74
N ILE A 251 -14.87 -8.96 2.06
CA ILE A 251 -15.57 -8.12 3.05
C ILE A 251 -15.24 -6.64 2.86
N ILE A 252 -13.96 -6.31 2.72
CA ILE A 252 -13.51 -4.92 2.49
C ILE A 252 -14.15 -4.39 1.21
N LYS A 253 -14.07 -5.12 0.09
CA LYS A 253 -14.66 -4.71 -1.19
C LYS A 253 -16.17 -4.51 -1.09
N THR A 254 -16.89 -5.39 -0.41
CA THR A 254 -18.33 -5.23 -0.18
C THR A 254 -18.65 -3.97 0.60
N ILE A 255 -17.84 -3.61 1.61
CA ILE A 255 -18.01 -2.35 2.35
C ILE A 255 -17.74 -1.15 1.44
N PHE A 256 -16.67 -1.17 0.64
CA PHE A 256 -16.35 -0.13 -0.35
C PHE A 256 -17.51 0.09 -1.34
N ILE A 257 -18.13 -0.98 -1.82
CA ILE A 257 -19.30 -0.90 -2.70
C ILE A 257 -20.51 -0.34 -1.95
N LYS A 258 -20.87 -0.92 -0.80
CA LYS A 258 -22.10 -0.59 -0.05
C LYS A 258 -22.11 0.83 0.49
N TYR A 259 -21.00 1.28 1.07
CA TYR A 259 -20.92 2.56 1.78
C TYR A 259 -20.36 3.70 0.93
N TYR A 260 -19.54 3.38 -0.07
CA TYR A 260 -18.80 4.39 -0.83
C TYR A 260 -19.03 4.33 -2.34
N GLY A 261 -19.80 3.35 -2.84
CA GLY A 261 -20.06 3.20 -4.27
C GLY A 261 -18.77 2.95 -5.08
N ILE A 262 -17.78 2.32 -4.46
CA ILE A 262 -16.49 2.00 -5.08
C ILE A 262 -16.38 0.49 -5.27
N ASP A 263 -16.39 0.07 -6.53
CA ASP A 263 -16.05 -1.29 -6.91
C ASP A 263 -14.55 -1.40 -7.18
N ILE A 264 -13.84 -2.12 -6.30
CA ILE A 264 -12.39 -2.31 -6.41
C ILE A 264 -12.15 -3.51 -7.34
N PRO A 265 -11.49 -3.30 -8.50
CA PRO A 265 -11.28 -4.37 -9.46
C PRO A 265 -10.42 -5.48 -8.87
N GLU A 266 -10.55 -6.68 -9.43
CA GLU A 266 -9.67 -7.79 -9.12
C GLU A 266 -8.74 -8.07 -10.29
N LYS A 267 -7.43 -8.02 -10.03
CA LYS A 267 -6.39 -8.41 -10.96
C LYS A 267 -6.08 -9.88 -10.73
N LYS A 268 -6.46 -10.68 -11.73
CA LYS A 268 -6.26 -12.13 -11.71
C LYS A 268 -4.80 -12.48 -11.92
N ASP A 269 -4.41 -13.60 -11.34
CA ASP A 269 -3.10 -14.17 -11.63
C ASP A 269 -2.99 -14.51 -13.12
N LYS A 270 -1.89 -14.08 -13.76
CA LYS A 270 -1.53 -14.56 -15.09
C LYS A 270 -1.23 -16.05 -14.96
N LYS A 271 -2.22 -16.89 -15.27
CA LYS A 271 -2.01 -18.33 -15.41
C LYS A 271 -1.09 -18.53 -16.60
N PHE A 272 0.18 -18.76 -16.30
CA PHE A 272 1.14 -19.15 -17.31
C PHE A 272 0.86 -20.60 -17.67
N ASN A 273 0.24 -20.85 -18.83
CA ASN A 273 0.08 -22.22 -19.28
C ASN A 273 1.38 -22.62 -19.98
N VAL A 274 1.99 -23.70 -19.52
CA VAL A 274 3.24 -24.20 -20.07
C VAL A 274 3.07 -24.57 -21.55
N SER A 275 1.86 -24.93 -22.00
CA SER A 275 1.57 -25.13 -23.43
C SER A 275 1.82 -23.88 -24.28
N ASP A 276 1.60 -22.69 -23.73
CA ASP A 276 1.77 -21.41 -24.45
C ASP A 276 3.25 -21.13 -24.80
N LEU A 277 4.20 -21.84 -24.18
CA LEU A 277 5.62 -21.79 -24.54
C LEU A 277 5.99 -22.67 -25.72
N PHE A 278 5.18 -23.70 -26.01
CA PHE A 278 5.53 -24.74 -26.97
C PHE A 278 4.68 -24.70 -28.26
N ASP A 279 3.67 -23.85 -28.32
CA ASP A 279 2.84 -23.63 -29.52
C ASP A 279 3.46 -22.61 -30.52
N LYS A 280 4.79 -22.68 -30.76
CA LYS A 280 5.47 -21.88 -31.79
C LYS A 280 6.01 -22.73 -32.94
#